data_AF-A0A4U0WI98-F1
#
_entry.id   AF-A0A4U0WI98-F1
#
_cell.length_a   1.000
_cell.length_b   1.000
_cell.length_c   1.000
_cell.angle_alpha   90.00
_cell.angle_beta   90.00
_cell.angle_gamma   90.00
#
_symmetry.space_group_name_H-M   'P 1'
#
loop_
_entity.id
_entity.type
_entity.pdbx_description
1 polymer ?
#
loop_
_entity_poly.entity_id
_entity_poly.type
_entity_poly.pdbx_seq_one_letter_code
_entity_poly.pdbx_strand_id
1 'polypeptide(L)'
;MLKLRKGEHLARTAEQHGRYIFIYNNLQTNQVVYSLDRSMNVGLTLPQATRRLSLTNQQNHRALKQIAFVGKQTVPSKLRKDVWTPLVSVTFPSPPQGLNAYRRLCELRKLHQLSWDVPGNTSDALPPKRKPKLIPEPDEKPFDKTKLRKRLLMDEKAYSIADLASTLVWQENKGRETQEERTKEAEALVEMEQEQVTKEEAKIMRLAERAAAGELTQGAKAIAKLERRIRTRRVSDPTKEKERLKKTYHDIKSFRLLMDRMKEAQTAVQMQEAYVAQGASKTQEASEARKAEEAQEAAPAQDVTKAQASAPAKAPVSGASHAGDENDVGTGENNASTEEDAAKKPKVLELARERAAEWVAKYAARKASCGRHGKLRELTLGEERPVMTMDGVRIQWADVRDAEYAEKWPEAVGHEEMNYFRHTAPHPSSGPKPTLTEEEEEQMEENVTLDGEVGEESKEGETEREGEEGAAEREGEDQEKPLPKQKRRRSDLLGVNTPRVEQESRPQL
;
A
#
# COMPACT_ATOMS: atom_id res chain seq x y z
N MET A 1 -13.16 7.25 -27.18
CA MET A 1 -12.36 6.25 -26.43
C MET A 1 -11.06 5.97 -27.19
N LEU A 2 -9.92 6.41 -26.67
CA LEU A 2 -8.60 6.13 -27.27
C LEU A 2 -8.26 4.65 -27.10
N LYS A 3 -8.06 3.91 -28.20
CA LYS A 3 -7.57 2.53 -28.16
C LYS A 3 -6.12 2.56 -27.66
N LEU A 4 -5.89 2.14 -26.42
CA LEU A 4 -4.56 2.00 -25.85
C LEU A 4 -3.69 1.07 -26.71
N ARG A 5 -2.39 1.35 -26.78
CA ARG A 5 -1.46 0.49 -27.53
C ARG A 5 -1.36 -0.87 -26.83
N LYS A 6 -1.25 -1.96 -27.59
CA LYS A 6 -1.26 -3.36 -27.07
C LYS A 6 -0.27 -3.59 -25.92
N GLY A 7 0.89 -2.93 -25.94
CA GLY A 7 1.89 -3.01 -24.86
C GLY A 7 1.44 -2.37 -23.55
N GLU A 8 0.72 -1.24 -23.61
CA GLU A 8 0.22 -0.53 -22.43
C GLU A 8 -0.86 -1.34 -21.71
N HIS A 9 -1.71 -2.08 -22.46
CA HIS A 9 -2.68 -2.98 -21.86
C HIS A 9 -2.03 -4.12 -21.08
N LEU A 10 -0.98 -4.75 -21.63
CA LEU A 10 -0.27 -5.82 -20.95
C LEU A 10 0.49 -5.32 -19.71
N ALA A 11 1.10 -4.14 -19.79
CA ALA A 11 1.74 -3.50 -18.65
C ALA A 11 0.74 -3.21 -17.53
N ARG A 12 -0.42 -2.62 -17.84
CA ARG A 12 -1.50 -2.41 -16.86
C ARG A 12 -2.04 -3.71 -16.28
N THR A 13 -2.21 -4.75 -17.09
CA THR A 13 -2.63 -6.08 -16.58
C THR A 13 -1.57 -6.67 -15.65
N ALA A 14 -0.28 -6.51 -15.95
CA ALA A 14 0.80 -6.97 -15.09
C ALA A 14 0.91 -6.17 -13.79
N GLU A 15 0.72 -4.85 -13.84
CA GLU A 15 0.67 -3.97 -12.67
C GLU A 15 -0.54 -4.29 -11.76
N GLN A 16 -1.67 -4.66 -12.35
CA GLN A 16 -2.88 -5.03 -11.63
C GLN A 16 -2.91 -6.51 -11.22
N HIS A 17 -1.94 -7.31 -11.66
CA HIS A 17 -1.93 -8.74 -11.41
C HIS A 17 -1.74 -9.03 -9.92
N GLY A 18 -2.75 -9.64 -9.30
CA GLY A 18 -2.79 -9.86 -7.85
C GLY A 18 -3.52 -8.78 -7.06
N ARG A 19 -3.92 -7.67 -7.69
CA ARG A 19 -4.84 -6.72 -7.04
C ARG A 19 -6.22 -7.33 -6.80
N TYR A 20 -6.62 -8.26 -7.67
CA TYR A 20 -7.92 -8.91 -7.62
C TYR A 20 -7.76 -10.43 -7.52
N ILE A 21 -8.57 -11.05 -6.68
CA ILE A 21 -8.71 -12.50 -6.60
C ILE A 21 -10.17 -12.84 -6.87
N PHE A 22 -10.39 -13.85 -7.71
CA PHE A 22 -11.69 -14.37 -8.05
C PHE A 22 -11.80 -15.79 -7.54
N ILE A 23 -12.86 -16.07 -6.80
CA ILE A 23 -13.17 -17.38 -6.23
C ILE A 23 -14.40 -17.88 -6.98
N TYR A 24 -14.33 -19.08 -7.54
CA TYR A 24 -15.43 -19.72 -8.26
C TYR A 24 -15.86 -20.97 -7.54
N ASN A 25 -17.16 -21.24 -7.50
CA ASN A 25 -17.72 -22.47 -6.98
C ASN A 25 -18.39 -23.28 -8.09
N ASN A 26 -18.36 -24.60 -7.92
CA ASN A 26 -19.18 -25.52 -8.69
C ASN A 26 -20.56 -25.60 -8.04
N LEU A 27 -21.62 -25.26 -8.77
CA LEU A 27 -23.00 -25.25 -8.27
C LEU A 27 -23.51 -26.62 -7.79
N GLN A 28 -22.94 -27.72 -8.30
CA GLN A 28 -23.40 -29.08 -7.98
C GLN A 28 -22.60 -29.72 -6.86
N THR A 29 -21.27 -29.50 -6.85
CA THR A 29 -20.36 -30.20 -5.93
C THR A 29 -19.80 -29.31 -4.83
N ASN A 30 -20.04 -27.99 -4.87
CA ASN A 30 -19.45 -26.98 -3.99
C ASN A 30 -17.91 -26.98 -3.97
N GLN A 31 -17.26 -27.58 -4.97
CA GLN A 31 -15.83 -27.46 -5.17
C GLN A 31 -15.46 -26.02 -5.50
N VAL A 32 -14.33 -25.55 -5.00
CA VAL A 32 -13.91 -24.16 -5.17
C VAL A 32 -12.64 -24.09 -5.99
N VAL A 33 -12.51 -23.06 -6.83
CA VAL A 33 -11.28 -22.74 -7.58
C VAL A 33 -10.93 -21.27 -7.37
N TYR A 34 -9.65 -20.99 -7.13
CA TYR A 34 -9.12 -19.64 -7.02
C TYR A 34 -8.50 -19.22 -8.36
N SER A 35 -8.66 -17.96 -8.75
CA SER A 35 -8.10 -17.41 -9.98
C SER A 35 -7.69 -15.95 -9.76
N LEU A 36 -6.62 -15.52 -10.42
CA LEU A 36 -6.26 -14.10 -10.52
C LEU A 36 -6.94 -13.43 -11.73
N ASP A 37 -7.51 -14.24 -12.62
CA ASP A 37 -8.23 -13.79 -13.80
C ASP A 37 -9.75 -13.78 -13.57
N ARG A 38 -10.42 -12.74 -14.07
CA ARG A 38 -11.87 -12.51 -14.01
C ARG A 38 -12.71 -13.58 -14.73
N SER A 39 -12.08 -14.41 -15.53
CA SER A 39 -12.76 -15.43 -16.31
C SER A 39 -11.93 -16.69 -16.36
N MET A 40 -12.56 -17.83 -16.07
CA MET A 40 -11.87 -19.13 -16.11
C MET A 40 -11.62 -19.63 -17.54
N ASN A 41 -12.31 -19.08 -18.54
CA ASN A 41 -12.45 -19.66 -19.89
C ASN A 41 -12.09 -18.73 -21.06
N VAL A 42 -11.51 -17.54 -20.84
CA VAL A 42 -11.47 -16.53 -21.91
C VAL A 42 -10.39 -16.81 -22.95
N GLY A 43 -10.86 -17.47 -24.02
CA GLY A 43 -10.40 -17.31 -25.40
C GLY A 43 -11.20 -16.31 -26.22
N LEU A 44 -12.04 -15.51 -25.57
CA LEU A 44 -13.04 -14.64 -26.19
C LEU A 44 -12.78 -13.20 -25.75
N THR A 45 -11.89 -12.50 -26.44
CA THR A 45 -11.80 -11.01 -26.54
C THR A 45 -10.47 -10.52 -27.13
N LEU A 46 -9.55 -11.40 -27.49
CA LEU A 46 -8.45 -11.01 -28.38
C LEU A 46 -8.87 -11.23 -29.85
N PRO A 47 -8.59 -10.27 -30.76
CA PRO A 47 -8.88 -10.41 -32.19
C PRO A 47 -8.35 -11.74 -32.72
N GLN A 48 -9.14 -12.43 -33.56
CA GLN A 48 -8.88 -13.77 -34.11
C GLN A 48 -7.44 -13.98 -34.63
N ALA A 49 -6.79 -12.91 -35.13
CA ALA A 49 -5.40 -12.92 -35.61
C ALA A 49 -4.35 -13.33 -34.55
N THR A 50 -4.70 -13.35 -33.25
CA THR A 50 -3.79 -13.75 -32.17
C THR A 50 -4.29 -14.97 -31.38
N ARG A 51 -5.20 -15.78 -31.95
CA ARG A 51 -5.62 -17.08 -31.37
C ARG A 51 -4.46 -18.08 -31.37
N ARG A 52 -3.48 -17.90 -30.47
CA ARG A 52 -2.77 -19.04 -29.91
C ARG A 52 -3.78 -19.79 -29.04
N LEU A 53 -4.31 -20.91 -29.54
CA LEU A 53 -5.12 -21.89 -28.78
C LEU A 53 -4.49 -22.29 -27.41
N SER A 54 -3.21 -21.99 -27.19
CA SER A 54 -2.42 -22.37 -26.03
C SER A 54 -2.83 -21.72 -24.69
N LEU A 55 -3.26 -20.44 -24.65
CA LEU A 55 -3.50 -19.73 -23.37
C LEU A 55 -4.79 -20.17 -22.66
N THR A 56 -5.85 -20.43 -23.42
CA THR A 56 -7.18 -20.83 -22.89
C THR A 56 -7.16 -22.21 -22.26
N ASN A 57 -6.37 -23.12 -22.84
CA ASN A 57 -6.17 -24.45 -22.31
C ASN A 57 -5.30 -24.39 -21.03
N GLN A 58 -4.36 -23.46 -20.97
CA GLN A 58 -3.49 -23.28 -19.82
C GLN A 58 -4.25 -22.82 -18.56
N GLN A 59 -5.19 -21.87 -18.67
CA GLN A 59 -6.02 -21.42 -17.54
C GLN A 59 -6.92 -22.55 -17.03
N ASN A 60 -7.58 -23.26 -17.95
CA ASN A 60 -8.39 -24.43 -17.60
C ASN A 60 -7.57 -25.50 -16.88
N HIS A 61 -6.37 -25.80 -17.39
CA HIS A 61 -5.48 -26.78 -16.77
C HIS A 61 -4.97 -26.31 -15.40
N ARG A 62 -4.72 -25.00 -15.20
CA ARG A 62 -4.34 -24.44 -13.89
C ARG A 62 -5.47 -24.56 -12.87
N ALA A 63 -6.71 -24.29 -13.26
CA ALA A 63 -7.88 -24.43 -12.41
C ALA A 63 -8.14 -25.90 -12.05
N LEU A 64 -8.10 -26.81 -13.03
CA LEU A 64 -8.26 -28.25 -12.80
C LEU A 64 -7.17 -28.83 -11.89
N LYS A 65 -5.95 -28.30 -11.91
CA LYS A 65 -4.86 -28.69 -10.99
C LYS A 65 -5.12 -28.35 -9.53
N GLN A 66 -6.04 -27.43 -9.24
CA GLN A 66 -6.39 -27.07 -7.86
C GLN A 66 -7.36 -28.08 -7.25
N ILE A 67 -8.05 -28.88 -8.07
CA ILE A 67 -9.02 -29.87 -7.63
C ILE A 67 -8.26 -31.18 -7.38
N ALA A 68 -8.20 -31.64 -6.13
CA ALA A 68 -7.59 -32.92 -5.81
C ALA A 68 -8.42 -34.09 -6.35
N PHE A 69 -7.73 -35.17 -6.72
CA PHE A 69 -8.38 -36.41 -7.09
C PHE A 69 -8.85 -37.16 -5.84
N VAL A 70 -10.16 -37.11 -5.58
CA VAL A 70 -10.79 -37.79 -4.44
C VAL A 70 -11.36 -39.16 -4.84
N GLY A 71 -11.48 -39.44 -6.15
CA GLY A 71 -12.01 -40.68 -6.70
C GLY A 71 -12.61 -40.52 -8.10
N LYS A 72 -13.19 -41.59 -8.66
CA LYS A 72 -13.83 -41.58 -10.00
C LYS A 72 -14.88 -40.45 -10.07
N GLN A 73 -14.89 -39.67 -11.16
CA GLN A 73 -15.81 -38.54 -11.39
C GLN A 73 -15.73 -37.39 -10.36
N THR A 74 -14.65 -37.26 -9.59
CA THR A 74 -14.45 -36.10 -8.68
C THR A 74 -13.83 -34.90 -9.39
N VAL A 75 -12.97 -35.17 -10.37
CA VAL A 75 -12.33 -34.14 -11.19
C VAL A 75 -13.03 -34.13 -12.55
N PRO A 76 -13.62 -33.01 -12.97
CA PRO A 76 -14.21 -32.90 -14.29
C PRO A 76 -13.11 -32.91 -15.37
N SER A 77 -13.41 -33.49 -16.54
CA SER A 77 -12.46 -33.49 -17.68
C SER A 77 -12.22 -32.08 -18.22
N LYS A 78 -13.23 -31.21 -18.15
CA LYS A 78 -13.19 -29.82 -18.59
C LYS A 78 -14.13 -28.97 -17.73
N LEU A 79 -13.75 -27.72 -17.51
CA LEU A 79 -14.59 -26.73 -16.83
C LEU A 79 -15.72 -26.28 -17.75
N ARG A 80 -16.96 -26.55 -17.36
CA ARG A 80 -18.16 -26.15 -18.10
C ARG A 80 -18.66 -24.79 -17.58
N LYS A 81 -19.14 -23.92 -18.47
CA LYS A 81 -19.50 -22.52 -18.14
C LYS A 81 -20.81 -22.39 -17.35
N ASP A 82 -21.66 -23.39 -17.47
CA ASP A 82 -22.97 -23.54 -16.81
C ASP A 82 -22.85 -24.00 -15.35
N VAL A 83 -21.79 -24.73 -15.02
CA VAL A 83 -21.63 -25.34 -13.68
C VAL A 83 -20.81 -24.46 -12.73
N TRP A 84 -19.91 -23.64 -13.29
CA TRP A 84 -18.98 -22.83 -12.50
C TRP A 84 -19.42 -21.37 -12.47
N THR A 85 -19.76 -20.91 -11.27
CA THR A 85 -20.21 -19.54 -11.01
C THR A 85 -19.18 -18.78 -10.16
N PRO A 86 -19.06 -17.45 -10.32
CA PRO A 86 -18.27 -16.65 -9.40
C PRO A 86 -18.94 -16.67 -8.02
N LEU A 87 -18.17 -17.01 -6.99
CA LEU A 87 -18.60 -17.02 -5.60
C LEU A 87 -18.23 -15.72 -4.90
N VAL A 88 -16.96 -15.31 -5.01
CA VAL A 88 -16.41 -14.12 -4.35
C VAL A 88 -15.42 -13.41 -5.27
N SER A 89 -15.42 -12.08 -5.23
CA SER A 89 -14.36 -11.25 -5.81
C SER A 89 -13.74 -10.40 -4.70
N VAL A 90 -12.44 -10.55 -4.51
CA VAL A 90 -11.68 -9.83 -3.48
C VAL A 90 -10.80 -8.79 -4.16
N THR A 91 -10.91 -7.55 -3.70
CA THR A 91 -10.08 -6.42 -4.14
C THR A 91 -9.12 -6.04 -3.03
N PHE A 92 -7.84 -6.01 -3.34
CA PHE A 92 -6.78 -5.57 -2.43
C PHE A 92 -6.30 -4.16 -2.80
N PRO A 93 -5.83 -3.37 -1.81
CA PRO A 93 -5.23 -2.07 -2.08
C PRO A 93 -3.90 -2.22 -2.85
N SER A 94 -3.13 -3.28 -2.53
CA SER A 94 -1.80 -3.54 -3.07
C SER A 94 -1.72 -4.89 -3.81
N PRO A 95 -1.21 -4.95 -5.06
CA PRO A 95 -1.02 -6.20 -5.81
C PRO A 95 -0.20 -7.30 -5.09
N PRO A 96 0.98 -7.01 -4.48
CA PRO A 96 1.74 -8.04 -3.76
C PRO A 96 0.98 -8.64 -2.57
N GLN A 97 0.13 -7.86 -1.89
CA GLN A 97 -0.71 -8.34 -0.80
C GLN A 97 -1.71 -9.39 -1.29
N GLY A 98 -2.37 -9.15 -2.43
CA GLY A 98 -3.29 -10.14 -2.99
C GLY A 98 -2.58 -11.35 -3.60
N LEU A 99 -1.36 -11.20 -4.15
CA LEU A 99 -0.56 -12.37 -4.55
C LEU A 99 -0.19 -13.26 -3.36
N ASN A 100 0.14 -12.65 -2.22
CA ASN A 100 0.43 -13.37 -0.99
C ASN A 100 -0.82 -14.10 -0.48
N ALA A 101 -1.97 -13.40 -0.43
CA ALA A 101 -3.26 -14.00 -0.07
C ALA A 101 -3.61 -15.18 -0.98
N TYR A 102 -3.46 -15.02 -2.30
CA TYR A 102 -3.73 -16.08 -3.27
C TYR A 102 -2.88 -17.33 -3.02
N ARG A 103 -1.57 -17.17 -2.77
CA ARG A 103 -0.68 -18.30 -2.44
C ARG A 103 -1.15 -19.00 -1.16
N ARG A 104 -1.47 -18.22 -0.13
CA ARG A 104 -1.93 -18.75 1.16
C ARG A 104 -3.24 -19.52 1.03
N LEU A 105 -4.21 -18.99 0.30
CA LEU A 105 -5.47 -19.68 -0.01
C LEU A 105 -5.24 -21.01 -0.73
N CYS A 106 -4.33 -21.06 -1.71
CA CYS A 106 -3.97 -22.30 -2.38
C CYS A 106 -3.29 -23.31 -1.43
N GLU A 107 -2.50 -22.85 -0.47
CA GLU A 107 -1.88 -23.70 0.56
C GLU A 107 -2.93 -24.25 1.52
N LEU A 108 -3.82 -23.40 2.04
CA LEU A 108 -4.89 -23.80 2.97
C LEU A 108 -5.83 -24.81 2.33
N ARG A 109 -6.24 -24.61 1.06
CA ARG A 109 -7.04 -25.63 0.36
C ARG A 109 -6.33 -26.98 0.27
N LYS A 110 -5.03 -26.98 -0.08
CA LYS A 110 -4.25 -28.23 -0.14
C LYS A 110 -4.18 -28.90 1.22
N LEU A 111 -4.05 -28.12 2.29
CA LEU A 111 -4.08 -28.64 3.66
C LEU A 111 -5.44 -29.29 3.96
N HIS A 112 -6.57 -28.61 3.70
CA HIS A 112 -7.91 -29.21 3.90
C HIS A 112 -8.12 -30.52 3.13
N GLN A 113 -7.56 -30.61 1.92
CA GLN A 113 -7.65 -31.83 1.12
C GLN A 113 -6.77 -32.98 1.63
N LEU A 114 -5.60 -32.67 2.22
CA LEU A 114 -4.58 -33.66 2.61
C LEU A 114 -4.65 -34.03 4.10
N SER A 115 -4.72 -33.04 4.98
CA SER A 115 -4.72 -33.18 6.44
C SER A 115 -6.14 -33.12 7.00
N TRP A 116 -7.05 -33.89 6.41
CA TRP A 116 -8.36 -34.12 7.01
C TRP A 116 -8.15 -35.18 8.11
N ASP A 117 -8.15 -34.73 9.36
CA ASP A 117 -8.26 -35.68 10.48
C ASP A 117 -9.62 -36.33 10.37
N VAL A 118 -9.65 -37.64 10.11
CA VAL A 118 -10.86 -38.41 10.35
C VAL A 118 -11.00 -38.37 11.86
N PRO A 119 -12.00 -37.69 12.44
CA PRO A 119 -12.24 -37.82 13.87
C PRO A 119 -12.46 -39.31 14.10
N GLY A 120 -11.49 -39.94 14.79
CA GLY A 120 -11.33 -41.40 14.85
C GLY A 120 -12.54 -42.15 15.38
N ASN A 121 -13.51 -41.44 15.97
CA ASN A 121 -14.84 -41.92 16.33
C ASN A 121 -15.89 -40.89 15.86
N THR A 122 -16.60 -41.19 14.78
CA THR A 122 -17.52 -40.29 14.04
C THR A 122 -18.87 -40.10 14.75
N SER A 123 -18.88 -39.79 16.05
CA SER A 123 -20.07 -39.31 16.78
C SER A 123 -19.94 -37.87 17.28
N ASP A 124 -18.72 -37.37 17.51
CA ASP A 124 -18.51 -36.21 18.39
C ASP A 124 -18.03 -34.94 17.67
N ALA A 125 -17.41 -35.03 16.49
CA ALA A 125 -16.78 -33.89 15.81
C ALA A 125 -17.66 -33.17 14.77
N LEU A 126 -18.90 -33.62 14.55
CA LEU A 126 -19.87 -32.86 13.77
C LEU A 126 -20.52 -31.81 14.67
N PRO A 127 -20.51 -30.51 14.31
CA PRO A 127 -21.21 -29.49 15.08
C PRO A 127 -22.67 -29.92 15.26
N PRO A 128 -23.24 -29.81 16.48
CA PRO A 128 -24.50 -30.46 16.84
C PRO A 128 -25.68 -30.04 15.94
N LYS A 129 -25.60 -28.87 15.28
CA LYS A 129 -26.63 -28.34 14.37
C LYS A 129 -26.59 -28.87 12.93
N ARG A 130 -25.52 -29.57 12.54
CA ARG A 130 -25.36 -30.18 11.20
C ARG A 130 -24.94 -31.64 11.29
N LYS A 131 -25.47 -32.38 12.26
CA LYS A 131 -25.60 -33.82 12.07
C LYS A 131 -26.78 -33.98 11.10
N PRO A 132 -26.59 -34.18 9.78
CA PRO A 132 -27.67 -34.83 9.02
C PRO A 132 -28.06 -36.05 9.85
N LYS A 133 -29.35 -36.36 9.99
CA LYS A 133 -29.82 -37.54 10.71
C LYS A 133 -29.05 -38.76 10.17
N LEU A 134 -27.93 -39.10 10.81
CA LEU A 134 -26.96 -40.12 10.40
C LEU A 134 -27.05 -41.30 11.38
N ILE A 135 -28.12 -41.35 12.15
CA ILE A 135 -28.64 -42.58 12.71
C ILE A 135 -29.53 -43.11 11.59
N PRO A 136 -29.04 -43.99 10.71
CA PRO A 136 -29.91 -44.68 9.78
C PRO A 136 -31.02 -45.33 10.61
N GLU A 137 -32.26 -45.22 10.15
CA GLU A 137 -33.29 -46.12 10.65
C GLU A 137 -32.80 -47.56 10.45
N PRO A 138 -33.12 -48.50 11.36
CA PRO A 138 -32.50 -49.82 11.44
C PRO A 138 -32.54 -50.65 10.15
N ASP A 139 -33.36 -50.25 9.17
CA ASP A 139 -33.53 -50.92 7.88
C ASP A 139 -32.76 -50.27 6.71
N GLU A 140 -32.07 -49.13 6.93
CA GLU A 140 -31.27 -48.47 5.88
C GLU A 140 -29.85 -49.06 5.81
N LYS A 141 -29.45 -49.49 4.60
CA LYS A 141 -28.12 -50.05 4.32
C LYS A 141 -27.02 -49.12 4.84
N PRO A 142 -25.99 -49.64 5.53
CA PRO A 142 -24.89 -48.83 6.05
C PRO A 142 -24.36 -47.89 4.97
N PHE A 143 -24.46 -46.58 5.21
CA PHE A 143 -24.04 -45.59 4.23
C PHE A 143 -22.57 -45.83 3.85
N ASP A 144 -22.28 -45.90 2.55
CA ASP A 144 -20.91 -46.08 2.06
C ASP A 144 -20.04 -44.94 2.57
N LYS A 145 -19.25 -45.18 3.63
CA LYS A 145 -18.37 -44.20 4.27
C LYS A 145 -17.47 -43.48 3.25
N THR A 146 -17.06 -44.20 2.20
CA THR A 146 -16.29 -43.66 1.08
C THR A 146 -17.04 -42.63 0.24
N LYS A 147 -18.35 -42.85 -0.03
CA LYS A 147 -19.17 -41.90 -0.79
C LYS A 147 -19.45 -40.65 0.04
N LEU A 148 -19.72 -40.81 1.34
CA LEU A 148 -19.91 -39.67 2.26
C LEU A 148 -18.63 -38.84 2.34
N ARG A 149 -17.49 -39.49 2.57
CA ARG A 149 -16.18 -38.84 2.60
C ARG A 149 -15.89 -38.09 1.30
N LYS A 150 -16.16 -38.71 0.15
CA LYS A 150 -16.01 -38.05 -1.15
C LYS A 150 -16.89 -36.80 -1.26
N ARG A 151 -18.14 -36.84 -0.80
CA ARG A 151 -19.04 -35.67 -0.82
C ARG A 151 -18.54 -34.56 0.11
N LEU A 152 -18.15 -34.89 1.34
CA LEU A 152 -17.62 -33.94 2.31
C LEU A 152 -16.32 -33.27 1.81
N LEU A 153 -15.42 -34.04 1.19
CA LEU A 153 -14.15 -33.51 0.67
C LEU A 153 -14.34 -32.66 -0.59
N MET A 154 -15.44 -32.82 -1.33
CA MET A 154 -15.78 -31.95 -2.46
C MET A 154 -16.44 -30.64 -2.01
N ASP A 155 -17.10 -30.63 -0.85
CA ASP A 155 -17.80 -29.46 -0.30
C ASP A 155 -16.81 -28.49 0.36
N GLU A 156 -16.13 -27.71 -0.48
CA GLU A 156 -15.07 -26.79 -0.08
C GLU A 156 -15.56 -25.36 0.14
N LYS A 157 -16.83 -25.07 -0.17
CA LYS A 157 -17.38 -23.70 -0.15
C LYS A 157 -17.18 -23.02 1.20
N ALA A 158 -17.66 -23.63 2.28
CA ALA A 158 -17.55 -23.07 3.63
C ALA A 158 -16.09 -22.91 4.08
N TYR A 159 -15.25 -23.92 3.82
CA TYR A 159 -13.83 -23.87 4.16
C TYR A 159 -13.09 -22.77 3.42
N SER A 160 -13.37 -22.57 2.14
CA SER A 160 -12.73 -21.52 1.34
C SER A 160 -13.02 -20.10 1.86
N ILE A 161 -14.19 -19.90 2.45
CA ILE A 161 -14.60 -18.62 3.03
C ILE A 161 -13.93 -18.41 4.39
N ALA A 162 -13.89 -19.44 5.23
CA ALA A 162 -13.13 -19.41 6.47
C ALA A 162 -11.62 -19.21 6.23
N ASP A 163 -11.07 -19.82 5.18
CA ASP A 163 -9.68 -19.66 4.75
C ASP A 163 -9.40 -18.22 4.29
N LEU A 164 -10.35 -17.60 3.59
CA LEU A 164 -10.24 -16.20 3.19
C LEU A 164 -10.21 -15.29 4.43
N ALA A 165 -11.14 -15.47 5.36
CA ALA A 165 -11.16 -14.69 6.59
C ALA A 165 -9.87 -14.86 7.42
N SER A 166 -9.43 -16.10 7.62
CA SER A 166 -8.19 -16.40 8.36
C SER A 166 -6.93 -15.84 7.67
N THR A 167 -6.90 -15.85 6.33
CA THR A 167 -5.82 -15.24 5.56
C THR A 167 -5.78 -13.72 5.77
N LEU A 168 -6.93 -13.05 5.80
CA LEU A 168 -7.00 -11.61 6.04
C LEU A 168 -6.61 -11.24 7.48
N VAL A 169 -7.09 -11.98 8.49
CA VAL A 169 -6.68 -11.81 9.90
C VAL A 169 -5.16 -12.00 10.05
N TRP A 170 -4.59 -13.00 9.37
CA TRP A 170 -3.15 -13.20 9.36
C TRP A 170 -2.40 -12.02 8.72
N GLN A 171 -2.90 -11.48 7.61
CA GLN A 171 -2.31 -10.29 6.96
C GLN A 171 -2.40 -9.04 7.82
N GLU A 172 -3.50 -8.84 8.55
CA GLU A 172 -3.67 -7.71 9.48
C GLU A 172 -2.62 -7.76 10.60
N ASN A 173 -2.45 -8.92 11.23
CA ASN A 173 -1.44 -9.12 12.27
C ASN A 173 -0.02 -8.89 11.73
N LYS A 174 0.28 -9.39 10.52
CA LYS A 174 1.58 -9.16 9.86
C LYS A 174 1.80 -7.70 9.48
N GLY A 175 0.74 -7.00 9.07
CA GLY A 175 0.75 -5.56 8.82
C GLY A 175 1.12 -4.77 10.08
N ARG A 176 0.47 -5.09 11.20
CA ARG A 176 0.75 -4.47 12.51
C ARG A 176 2.19 -4.70 12.96
N GLU A 177 2.67 -5.94 12.91
CA GLU A 177 4.08 -6.27 13.25
C GLU A 177 5.07 -5.47 12.40
N THR A 178 4.84 -5.41 11.08
CA THR A 178 5.71 -4.68 10.16
C THR A 178 5.68 -3.17 10.42
N GLN A 179 4.52 -2.62 10.79
CA GLN A 179 4.38 -1.20 11.11
C GLN A 179 5.12 -0.86 12.41
N GLU A 180 5.02 -1.69 13.44
CA GLU A 180 5.77 -1.52 14.70
C GLU A 180 7.28 -1.62 14.49
N GLU A 181 7.75 -2.54 13.64
CA GLU A 181 9.16 -2.61 13.26
C GLU A 181 9.62 -1.30 12.60
N ARG A 182 8.81 -0.76 11.68
CA ARG A 182 9.13 0.51 11.00
C ARG A 182 9.13 1.71 11.92
N THR A 183 8.19 1.79 12.87
CA THR A 183 8.18 2.90 13.83
C THR A 183 9.40 2.83 14.74
N LYS A 184 9.77 1.64 15.22
CA LYS A 184 11.00 1.43 16.01
C LYS A 184 12.25 1.77 15.22
N GLU A 185 12.34 1.34 13.96
CA GLU A 185 13.45 1.68 13.07
C GLU A 185 13.52 3.20 12.83
N ALA A 186 12.38 3.86 12.58
CA ALA A 186 12.32 5.31 12.40
C ALA A 186 12.71 6.08 13.67
N GLU A 187 12.24 5.66 14.84
CA GLU A 187 12.59 6.24 16.14
C GLU A 187 14.08 6.09 16.42
N ALA A 188 14.65 4.89 16.19
CA ALA A 188 16.08 4.66 16.34
C ALA A 188 16.93 5.54 15.40
N LEU A 189 16.45 5.80 14.19
CA LEU A 189 17.10 6.73 13.27
C LEU A 189 17.05 8.18 13.77
N VAL A 190 15.90 8.62 14.29
CA VAL A 190 15.75 9.95 14.88
C VAL A 190 16.65 10.11 16.11
N GLU A 191 16.73 9.10 16.98
CA GLU A 191 17.60 9.09 18.15
C GLU A 191 19.08 9.20 17.74
N MET A 192 19.51 8.39 16.76
CA MET A 192 20.86 8.45 16.21
C MET A 192 21.19 9.82 15.60
N GLU A 193 20.22 10.46 14.94
CA GLU A 193 20.38 11.81 14.41
C GLU A 193 20.48 12.86 15.53
N GLN A 194 19.65 12.76 16.58
CA GLN A 194 19.71 13.64 17.75
C GLN A 194 21.04 13.50 18.49
N GLU A 195 21.55 12.29 18.66
CA GLU A 195 22.89 12.06 19.21
C GLU A 195 23.99 12.71 18.36
N GLN A 196 23.88 12.65 17.03
CA GLN A 196 24.85 13.30 16.16
C GLN A 196 24.76 14.82 16.28
N VAL A 197 23.55 15.38 16.35
CA VAL A 197 23.33 16.81 16.56
C VAL A 197 23.93 17.26 17.89
N THR A 198 23.61 16.59 19.00
CA THR A 198 24.17 16.94 20.33
C THR A 198 25.69 16.82 20.38
N LYS A 199 26.29 15.80 19.73
CA LYS A 199 27.75 15.66 19.61
C LYS A 199 28.37 16.81 18.79
N GLU A 200 27.73 17.25 17.72
CA GLU A 200 28.21 18.39 16.92
C GLU A 200 28.02 19.72 17.65
N GLU A 201 26.89 19.93 18.33
CA GLU A 201 26.65 21.10 19.18
C GLU A 201 27.70 21.20 20.30
N ALA A 202 28.01 20.08 20.98
CA ALA A 202 29.07 20.05 21.98
C ALA A 202 30.46 20.40 21.40
N LYS A 203 30.75 20.01 20.15
CA LYS A 203 31.99 20.41 19.46
C LYS A 203 32.01 21.91 19.15
N ILE A 204 30.88 22.46 18.69
CA ILE A 204 30.73 23.90 18.41
C ILE A 204 30.92 24.70 19.69
N MET A 205 30.28 24.29 20.79
CA MET A 205 30.41 24.93 22.09
C MET A 205 31.87 24.93 22.58
N ARG A 206 32.56 23.78 22.52
CA ARG A 206 33.98 23.70 22.87
C ARG A 206 34.87 24.60 22.01
N LEU A 207 34.57 24.73 20.72
CA LEU A 207 35.31 25.64 19.82
C LEU A 207 35.04 27.11 20.15
N ALA A 208 33.79 27.46 20.48
CA ALA A 208 33.41 28.80 20.89
C ALA A 208 34.06 29.20 22.23
N GLU A 209 34.11 28.29 23.21
CA GLU A 209 34.81 28.49 24.49
C GLU A 209 36.30 28.77 24.28
N ARG A 210 36.97 27.98 23.43
CA ARG A 210 38.38 28.21 23.08
C ARG A 210 38.60 29.54 22.37
N ALA A 211 37.67 29.93 21.50
CA ALA A 211 37.67 31.23 20.85
C ALA A 211 37.58 32.36 21.89
N ALA A 212 36.63 32.26 22.83
CA ALA A 212 36.41 33.21 23.91
C ALA A 212 37.61 33.30 24.89
N ALA A 213 38.30 32.19 25.13
CA ALA A 213 39.53 32.14 25.94
C ALA A 213 40.73 32.87 25.28
N GLY A 214 40.56 33.46 24.10
CA GLY A 214 41.57 34.24 23.41
C GLY A 214 42.55 33.41 22.57
N GLU A 215 42.30 32.10 22.37
CA GLU A 215 43.12 31.25 21.51
C GLU A 215 43.18 31.77 20.06
N LEU A 216 42.12 32.47 19.61
CA LEU A 216 42.11 33.16 18.31
C LEU A 216 43.32 34.09 18.15
N THR A 217 43.61 34.90 19.18
CA THR A 217 44.72 35.85 19.12
C THR A 217 46.08 35.13 19.16
N GLN A 218 46.17 34.02 19.89
CA GLN A 218 47.39 33.20 19.98
C GLN A 218 47.67 32.49 18.64
N GLY A 219 46.64 31.92 18.01
CA GLY A 219 46.72 31.30 16.69
C GLY A 219 47.19 32.28 15.62
N ALA A 220 46.66 33.51 15.62
CA ALA A 220 47.11 34.56 14.71
C ALA A 220 48.60 34.91 14.89
N LYS A 221 49.07 35.01 16.15
CA LYS A 221 50.50 35.23 16.46
C LYS A 221 51.37 34.06 16.00
N ALA A 222 50.90 32.81 16.14
CA ALA A 222 51.62 31.62 15.70
C ALA A 222 51.75 31.55 14.17
N ILE A 223 50.68 31.85 13.43
CA ILE A 223 50.70 31.98 11.96
C ILE A 223 51.72 33.05 11.54
N ALA A 224 51.66 34.24 12.14
CA ALA A 224 52.59 35.33 11.83
C ALA A 224 54.06 34.96 12.12
N LYS A 225 54.31 34.09 13.10
CA LYS A 225 55.65 33.56 13.41
C LYS A 225 56.11 32.53 12.37
N LEU A 226 55.24 31.61 11.95
CA LEU A 226 55.56 30.63 10.89
C LEU A 226 55.80 31.31 9.54
N GLU A 227 54.98 32.30 9.18
CA GLU A 227 55.18 33.10 7.97
C GLU A 227 56.50 33.85 7.98
N ARG A 228 56.88 34.44 9.13
CA ARG A 228 58.20 35.04 9.30
C ARG A 228 59.32 34.02 9.10
N ARG A 229 59.21 32.82 9.66
CA ARG A 229 60.20 31.73 9.47
C ARG A 229 60.35 31.31 8.02
N ILE A 230 59.25 31.26 7.27
CA ILE A 230 59.28 30.97 5.82
C ILE A 230 60.02 32.09 5.08
N ARG A 231 59.78 33.36 5.42
CA ARG A 231 60.44 34.51 4.76
C ARG A 231 61.94 34.61 5.07
N THR A 232 62.36 34.33 6.31
CA THR A 232 63.76 34.52 6.73
C THR A 232 64.67 33.34 6.40
N ARG A 233 64.12 32.20 5.96
CA ARG A 233 64.90 30.98 5.71
C ARG A 233 65.69 31.09 4.40
N ARG A 234 67.02 31.01 4.50
CA ARG A 234 67.91 30.83 3.35
C ARG A 234 68.05 29.34 3.02
N VAL A 235 68.01 29.01 1.73
CA VAL A 235 68.04 27.62 1.24
C VAL A 235 69.48 27.13 1.20
N SER A 236 69.81 26.16 2.04
CA SER A 236 71.13 25.48 2.00
C SER A 236 71.07 24.15 1.25
N ASP A 237 69.94 23.43 1.31
CA ASP A 237 69.77 22.10 0.70
C ASP A 237 68.33 21.96 0.13
N PRO A 238 68.13 22.00 -1.20
CA PRO A 238 66.82 22.33 -1.80
C PRO A 238 65.76 21.23 -1.64
N THR A 239 66.15 19.96 -1.53
CA THR A 239 65.21 18.83 -1.48
C THR A 239 64.58 18.66 -0.09
N LYS A 240 65.40 18.57 0.95
CA LYS A 240 64.94 18.50 2.36
C LYS A 240 64.19 19.76 2.78
N GLU A 241 64.57 20.91 2.24
CA GLU A 241 63.93 22.17 2.57
C GLU A 241 62.54 22.29 1.94
N LYS A 242 62.34 21.76 0.72
CA LYS A 242 61.02 21.69 0.07
C LYS A 242 60.02 20.87 0.91
N GLU A 243 60.43 19.75 1.48
CA GLU A 243 59.56 18.96 2.38
C GLU A 243 59.21 19.70 3.67
N ARG A 244 60.18 20.40 4.27
CA ARG A 244 59.95 21.22 5.46
C ARG A 244 58.99 22.38 5.18
N LEU A 245 59.14 23.05 4.04
CA LEU A 245 58.24 24.11 3.57
C LEU A 245 56.82 23.61 3.32
N LYS A 246 56.68 22.42 2.70
CA LYS A 246 55.37 21.78 2.54
C LYS A 246 54.71 21.53 3.90
N LYS A 247 55.47 21.05 4.88
CA LYS A 247 54.99 20.82 6.25
C LYS A 247 54.57 22.13 6.92
N THR A 248 55.40 23.17 6.90
CA THR A 248 55.03 24.47 7.50
C THR A 248 53.84 25.13 6.81
N TYR A 249 53.70 24.97 5.49
CA TYR A 249 52.53 25.45 4.75
C TYR A 249 51.26 24.68 5.15
N HIS A 250 51.37 23.35 5.31
CA HIS A 250 50.28 22.53 5.82
C HIS A 250 49.86 22.94 7.23
N ASP A 251 50.82 23.23 8.11
CA ASP A 251 50.57 23.72 9.46
C ASP A 251 49.87 25.09 9.43
N ILE A 252 50.33 26.04 8.62
CA ILE A 252 49.65 27.35 8.48
C ILE A 252 48.21 27.16 7.96
N LYS A 253 48.00 26.28 6.98
CA LYS A 253 46.68 26.00 6.42
C LYS A 253 45.75 25.37 7.47
N SER A 254 46.25 24.43 8.27
CA SER A 254 45.46 23.78 9.32
C SER A 254 45.10 24.76 10.44
N PHE A 255 46.03 25.63 10.84
CA PHE A 255 45.75 26.70 11.81
C PHE A 255 44.70 27.70 11.29
N ARG A 256 44.78 28.12 10.02
CA ARG A 256 43.76 29.02 9.44
C ARG A 256 42.38 28.37 9.42
N LEU A 257 42.29 27.11 9.00
CA LEU A 257 41.02 26.37 9.00
C LEU A 257 40.43 26.23 10.42
N LEU A 258 41.27 25.96 11.42
CA LEU A 258 40.82 25.90 12.82
C LEU A 258 40.33 27.27 13.30
N MET A 259 41.04 28.34 12.98
CA MET A 259 40.67 29.71 13.31
C MET A 259 39.32 30.11 12.69
N ASP A 260 39.10 29.78 11.42
CA ASP A 260 37.84 30.07 10.73
C ASP A 260 36.68 29.29 11.37
N ARG A 261 36.88 28.01 11.71
CA ARG A 261 35.89 27.21 12.45
C ARG A 261 35.57 27.77 13.83
N MET A 262 36.57 28.27 14.56
CA MET A 262 36.37 28.92 15.86
C MET A 262 35.56 30.21 15.74
N LYS A 263 35.82 31.02 14.71
CA LYS A 263 35.02 32.23 14.43
C LYS A 263 33.58 31.88 14.06
N GLU A 264 33.39 30.90 13.17
CA GLU A 264 32.07 30.41 12.78
C GLU A 264 31.30 29.92 14.02
N ALA A 265 31.94 29.13 14.88
CA ALA A 265 31.35 28.66 16.13
C ALA A 265 30.97 29.81 17.06
N GLN A 266 31.84 30.81 17.24
CA GLN A 266 31.57 31.99 18.05
C GLN A 266 30.38 32.79 17.51
N THR A 267 30.30 32.99 16.19
CA THR A 267 29.15 33.67 15.56
C THR A 267 27.86 32.87 15.70
N ALA A 268 27.92 31.53 15.63
CA ALA A 268 26.76 30.67 15.79
C ALA A 268 26.19 30.77 17.22
N VAL A 269 27.04 30.72 18.24
CA VAL A 269 26.63 30.90 19.64
C VAL A 269 26.04 32.29 19.86
N GLN A 270 26.68 33.35 19.37
CA GLN A 270 26.15 34.73 19.48
C GLN A 270 24.80 34.90 18.80
N MET A 271 24.60 34.30 17.62
CA MET A 271 23.31 34.33 16.94
C MET A 271 22.23 33.58 17.74
N GLN A 272 22.59 32.46 18.37
CA GLN A 272 21.66 31.68 19.19
C GLN A 272 21.28 32.44 20.47
N GLU A 273 22.24 33.07 21.15
CA GLU A 273 21.99 33.94 22.30
C GLU A 273 21.09 35.13 21.93
N ALA A 274 21.37 35.79 20.79
CA ALA A 274 20.54 36.90 20.30
C ALA A 274 19.11 36.45 19.99
N TYR A 275 18.92 35.25 19.44
CA TYR A 275 17.60 34.68 19.18
C TYR A 275 16.83 34.40 20.48
N VAL A 276 17.49 33.79 21.49
CA VAL A 276 16.90 33.54 22.80
C VAL A 276 16.51 34.85 23.50
N ALA A 277 17.37 35.88 23.43
CA ALA A 277 17.08 37.20 23.99
C ALA A 277 15.86 37.88 23.32
N GLN A 278 15.75 37.80 22.00
CA GLN A 278 14.57 38.32 21.27
C GLN A 278 13.30 37.53 21.54
N GLY A 279 13.41 36.22 21.79
CA GLY A 279 12.28 35.39 22.21
C GLY A 279 11.77 35.78 23.59
N ALA A 280 12.69 36.02 24.54
CA ALA A 280 12.38 36.43 25.90
C ALA A 280 11.73 37.83 25.98
N SER A 281 12.19 38.79 25.18
CA SER A 281 11.58 40.13 25.16
C SER A 281 10.14 40.08 24.65
N LYS A 282 9.85 39.24 23.65
CA LYS A 282 8.50 39.08 23.10
C LYS A 282 7.54 38.39 24.06
N THR A 283 8.00 37.41 24.83
CA THR A 283 7.15 36.79 25.86
C THR A 283 6.88 37.74 27.01
N GLN A 284 7.84 38.60 27.37
CA GLN A 284 7.63 39.68 28.34
C GLN A 284 6.61 40.70 27.83
N GLU A 285 6.79 41.24 26.61
CA GLU A 285 5.83 42.16 25.97
C GLU A 285 4.43 41.52 25.86
N ALA A 286 4.33 40.25 25.47
CA ALA A 286 3.05 39.55 25.41
C ALA A 286 2.41 39.35 26.79
N SER A 287 3.21 39.12 27.84
CA SER A 287 2.71 38.99 29.21
C SER A 287 2.28 40.33 29.81
N GLU A 288 2.96 41.42 29.46
CA GLU A 288 2.59 42.79 29.85
C GLU A 288 1.34 43.25 29.11
N ALA A 289 1.22 42.93 27.81
CA ALA A 289 0.00 43.17 27.05
C ALA A 289 -1.21 42.43 27.65
N ARG A 290 -1.04 41.16 28.04
CA ARG A 290 -2.11 40.41 28.74
C ARG A 290 -2.49 41.04 30.08
N LYS A 291 -1.53 41.51 30.86
CA LYS A 291 -1.80 42.22 32.13
C LYS A 291 -2.49 43.57 31.91
N ALA A 292 -2.17 44.28 30.82
CA ALA A 292 -2.82 45.53 30.46
C ALA A 292 -4.27 45.30 30.01
N GLU A 293 -4.52 44.23 29.26
CA GLU A 293 -5.87 43.82 28.84
C GLU A 293 -6.73 43.41 30.07
N GLU A 294 -6.17 42.61 30.97
CA GLU A 294 -6.82 42.22 32.23
C GLU A 294 -7.08 43.42 33.16
N ALA A 295 -6.19 44.42 33.18
CA ALA A 295 -6.39 45.66 33.94
C ALA A 295 -7.46 46.59 33.32
N GLN A 296 -7.67 46.54 32.00
CA GLN A 296 -8.75 47.28 31.33
C GLN A 296 -10.12 46.60 31.55
N GLU A 297 -10.16 45.28 31.65
CA GLU A 297 -11.39 44.54 31.96
C GLU A 297 -11.80 44.66 33.44
N ALA A 298 -10.85 44.95 34.34
CA ALA A 298 -11.11 45.14 35.77
C ALA A 298 -11.58 46.57 36.16
N ALA A 299 -11.84 47.47 35.21
CA ALA A 299 -12.41 48.78 35.52
C ALA A 299 -13.90 48.63 35.94
N PRO A 300 -14.30 49.16 37.12
CA PRO A 300 -15.63 48.93 37.66
C PRO A 300 -16.69 49.65 36.81
N ALA A 301 -17.67 48.87 36.33
CA ALA A 301 -18.91 49.36 35.75
C ALA A 301 -19.62 50.29 36.74
N GLN A 302 -19.42 51.60 36.60
CA GLN A 302 -20.26 52.61 37.20
C GLN A 302 -21.37 53.00 36.22
N ASP A 303 -22.51 52.37 36.46
CA ASP A 303 -23.83 52.98 36.62
C ASP A 303 -24.16 54.21 35.74
N VAL A 304 -24.82 53.95 34.60
CA VAL A 304 -25.68 54.92 33.91
C VAL A 304 -26.98 54.23 33.44
N THR A 305 -27.97 54.25 34.34
CA THR A 305 -29.41 54.53 34.12
C THR A 305 -30.17 53.96 32.91
N LYS A 306 -31.09 53.04 33.21
CA LYS A 306 -32.56 53.10 32.99
C LYS A 306 -33.11 54.21 32.05
N ALA A 307 -33.63 53.85 30.85
CA ALA A 307 -34.97 54.23 30.34
C ALA A 307 -35.25 53.77 28.87
N GLN A 308 -36.45 53.20 28.69
CA GLN A 308 -37.37 53.29 27.54
C GLN A 308 -37.10 52.56 26.20
N ALA A 309 -37.79 51.42 26.06
CA ALA A 309 -38.78 51.06 25.04
C ALA A 309 -38.76 51.76 23.65
N SER A 310 -38.56 50.98 22.58
CA SER A 310 -39.56 50.68 21.52
C SER A 310 -38.87 50.16 20.24
N ALA A 311 -39.44 49.11 19.66
CA ALA A 311 -39.21 48.64 18.28
C ALA A 311 -39.98 49.55 17.28
N PRO A 312 -40.03 49.31 15.94
CA PRO A 312 -39.33 48.35 15.09
C PRO A 312 -38.81 48.93 13.73
N ALA A 313 -38.16 48.05 12.95
CA ALA A 313 -38.16 47.98 11.46
C ALA A 313 -37.44 49.07 10.62
N LYS A 314 -36.39 48.65 9.90
CA LYS A 314 -36.40 48.45 8.42
C LYS A 314 -34.99 48.08 7.90
N ALA A 315 -34.99 47.13 6.98
CA ALA A 315 -33.85 46.71 6.17
C ALA A 315 -33.71 47.63 4.91
N PRO A 316 -33.07 47.23 3.80
CA PRO A 316 -31.65 47.47 3.48
C PRO A 316 -31.45 48.12 2.10
N VAL A 317 -30.51 49.04 1.90
CA VAL A 317 -30.16 49.60 0.57
C VAL A 317 -28.72 50.11 0.67
N SER A 318 -27.70 49.40 0.18
CA SER A 318 -27.15 49.40 -1.18
C SER A 318 -26.64 50.75 -1.68
N GLY A 319 -25.45 50.74 -2.32
CA GLY A 319 -24.94 51.83 -3.16
C GLY A 319 -23.72 52.51 -2.54
N ALA A 320 -22.51 52.09 -2.87
CA ALA A 320 -21.80 52.39 -4.12
C ALA A 320 -21.25 53.84 -4.19
N SER A 321 -19.92 53.89 -4.34
CA SER A 321 -19.16 54.79 -5.23
C SER A 321 -19.21 56.31 -5.03
N HIS A 322 -18.07 56.87 -4.61
CA HIS A 322 -17.33 58.00 -5.24
C HIS A 322 -16.05 58.19 -4.38
N ALA A 323 -14.80 58.13 -4.84
CA ALA A 323 -14.14 58.69 -6.03
C ALA A 323 -14.38 60.20 -6.17
N GLY A 324 -13.34 61.01 -5.95
CA GLY A 324 -13.38 62.47 -5.86
C GLY A 324 -12.59 62.92 -4.64
N ASP A 325 -11.26 62.97 -4.65
CA ASP A 325 -10.38 63.82 -5.45
C ASP A 325 -10.31 65.28 -4.93
N GLU A 326 -9.05 65.68 -4.73
CA GLU A 326 -8.48 67.03 -4.67
C GLU A 326 -8.80 68.06 -3.56
N ASN A 327 -7.69 68.40 -2.88
CA ASN A 327 -7.20 69.74 -2.49
C ASN A 327 -7.94 70.53 -1.41
N ASP A 328 -7.25 70.75 -0.27
CA ASP A 328 -7.06 72.13 0.19
C ASP A 328 -5.79 72.31 1.06
N VAL A 329 -5.17 73.46 0.85
CA VAL A 329 -3.93 73.98 1.42
C VAL A 329 -4.22 74.65 2.77
N GLY A 330 -3.51 74.25 3.82
CA GLY A 330 -3.62 74.88 5.14
C GLY A 330 -2.30 74.85 5.90
N THR A 331 -1.50 75.89 5.70
CA THR A 331 -0.29 76.22 6.44
C THR A 331 -0.57 76.35 7.94
N GLY A 332 0.26 75.71 8.76
CA GLY A 332 0.25 75.88 10.21
C GLY A 332 1.51 75.29 10.84
N GLU A 333 2.55 76.11 10.93
CA GLU A 333 3.75 75.81 11.70
C GLU A 333 3.44 75.71 13.21
N ASN A 334 4.10 74.76 13.86
CA ASN A 334 4.70 74.79 15.20
C ASN A 334 4.33 73.61 16.12
N ASN A 335 5.41 72.98 16.62
CA ASN A 335 5.57 72.00 17.70
C ASN A 335 5.95 70.59 17.20
N ALA A 336 7.24 70.29 17.08
CA ALA A 336 8.13 69.84 18.16
C ALA A 336 7.97 68.34 18.52
N SER A 337 9.01 67.59 18.11
CA SER A 337 9.61 66.42 18.77
C SER A 337 8.91 65.03 18.72
N THR A 338 9.56 64.13 17.97
CA THR A 338 9.84 62.71 18.26
C THR A 338 8.67 61.71 18.32
N GLU A 339 8.21 61.20 17.17
CA GLU A 339 7.40 59.97 17.14
C GLU A 339 7.43 59.15 15.82
N GLU A 340 8.43 59.32 14.94
CA GLU A 340 8.47 58.60 13.63
C GLU A 340 9.45 57.41 13.54
N ASP A 341 10.22 57.11 14.59
CA ASP A 341 11.16 55.97 14.60
C ASP A 341 10.56 54.65 15.15
N ALA A 342 9.26 54.63 15.48
CA ALA A 342 8.58 53.43 15.98
C ALA A 342 7.97 52.56 14.85
N ALA A 343 7.61 53.14 13.70
CA ALA A 343 6.93 52.43 12.61
C ALA A 343 7.86 51.71 11.61
N LYS A 344 9.18 51.96 11.65
CA LYS A 344 10.16 51.29 10.76
C LYS A 344 10.83 50.05 11.39
N LYS A 345 10.67 49.82 12.69
CA LYS A 345 11.23 48.66 13.42
C LYS A 345 10.62 47.29 13.08
N PRO A 346 9.32 47.11 12.74
CA PRO A 346 8.80 45.77 12.45
C PRO A 346 9.32 45.19 11.14
N LYS A 347 9.60 46.03 10.13
CA LYS A 347 10.11 45.59 8.82
C LYS A 347 11.54 45.05 8.87
N VAL A 348 12.39 45.61 9.73
CA VAL A 348 13.77 45.13 9.89
C VAL A 348 13.81 43.75 10.56
N LEU A 349 12.82 43.47 11.42
CA LEU A 349 12.75 42.24 12.20
C LEU A 349 12.12 41.08 11.41
N GLU A 350 11.16 41.36 10.52
CA GLU A 350 10.71 40.40 9.51
C GLU A 350 11.84 40.04 8.54
N LEU A 351 12.58 41.03 8.04
CA LEU A 351 13.69 40.78 7.12
C LEU A 351 14.82 39.94 7.77
N ALA A 352 15.04 40.10 9.07
CA ALA A 352 15.98 39.28 9.84
C ALA A 352 15.47 37.85 10.05
N ARG A 353 14.16 37.65 10.27
CA ARG A 353 13.52 36.33 10.35
C ARG A 353 13.58 35.60 9.02
N GLU A 354 13.30 36.29 7.92
CA GLU A 354 13.40 35.74 6.57
C GLU A 354 14.84 35.33 6.26
N ARG A 355 15.83 36.17 6.57
CA ARG A 355 17.25 35.83 6.38
C ARG A 355 17.73 34.68 7.27
N ALA A 356 17.26 34.60 8.52
CA ALA A 356 17.58 33.49 9.41
C ALA A 356 16.94 32.17 8.92
N ALA A 357 15.68 32.21 8.49
CA ALA A 357 15.00 31.07 7.89
C ALA A 357 15.66 30.63 6.58
N GLU A 358 16.08 31.58 5.74
CA GLU A 358 16.79 31.32 4.49
C GLU A 358 18.19 30.73 4.74
N TRP A 359 18.87 31.17 5.80
CA TRP A 359 20.16 30.62 6.21
C TRP A 359 20.04 29.21 6.77
N VAL A 360 19.04 28.95 7.62
CA VAL A 360 18.73 27.59 8.14
C VAL A 360 18.33 26.66 6.98
N ALA A 361 17.51 27.14 6.04
CA ALA A 361 17.13 26.41 4.84
C ALA A 361 18.34 26.12 3.93
N LYS A 362 19.24 27.09 3.72
CA LYS A 362 20.50 26.90 2.96
C LYS A 362 21.46 25.96 3.67
N TYR A 363 21.54 25.99 4.99
CA TYR A 363 22.38 25.09 5.78
C TYR A 363 21.82 23.66 5.74
N ALA A 364 20.50 23.49 5.90
CA ALA A 364 19.81 22.21 5.75
C ALA A 364 19.94 21.67 4.32
N ALA A 365 19.77 22.50 3.29
CA ALA A 365 19.94 22.12 1.89
C ALA A 365 21.40 21.76 1.56
N ARG A 366 22.38 22.46 2.14
CA ARG A 366 23.81 22.15 1.98
C ARG A 366 24.21 20.87 2.71
N LYS A 367 23.58 20.57 3.85
CA LYS A 367 23.70 19.29 4.56
C LYS A 367 23.03 18.14 3.79
N ALA A 368 21.90 18.41 3.11
CA ALA A 368 21.24 17.49 2.19
C ALA A 368 22.04 17.29 0.89
N SER A 369 22.80 18.30 0.43
CA SER A 369 23.59 18.24 -0.81
C SER A 369 25.01 17.70 -0.62
N CYS A 370 25.56 17.66 0.60
CA CYS A 370 26.81 16.95 0.86
C CYS A 370 26.54 15.44 0.96
N GLY A 371 26.30 14.84 -0.21
CA GLY A 371 26.12 13.41 -0.39
C GLY A 371 27.33 12.63 0.11
N ARG A 372 27.18 11.97 1.27
CA ARG A 372 27.99 10.79 1.65
C ARG A 372 27.45 9.94 2.82
N HIS A 373 26.14 9.89 3.03
CA HIS A 373 25.49 8.85 3.83
C HIS A 373 24.29 8.31 3.03
N GLY A 374 24.37 7.27 2.20
CA GLY A 374 25.22 6.08 2.32
C GLY A 374 24.69 5.09 3.36
N LYS A 375 23.36 5.03 3.55
CA LYS A 375 22.56 3.93 4.14
C LYS A 375 21.12 4.37 4.41
N LEU A 376 20.91 5.60 4.87
CA LEU A 376 19.58 6.15 5.19
C LEU A 376 18.67 6.23 3.95
N ARG A 377 19.25 6.65 2.81
CA ARG A 377 18.55 6.69 1.52
C ARG A 377 18.28 5.31 0.93
N GLU A 378 19.10 4.32 1.29
CA GLU A 378 18.98 2.94 0.83
C GLU A 378 18.00 2.14 1.69
N LEU A 379 17.79 2.54 2.95
CA LEU A 379 16.73 2.02 3.83
C LEU A 379 15.37 2.69 3.56
N THR A 380 15.35 3.96 3.12
CA THR A 380 14.11 4.64 2.71
C THR A 380 13.67 4.31 1.28
N LEU A 381 14.58 3.83 0.41
CA LEU A 381 14.28 3.35 -0.95
C LEU A 381 14.40 1.82 -1.11
N GLY A 382 14.82 1.10 -0.06
CA GLY A 382 14.99 -0.34 -0.08
C GLY A 382 13.62 -1.00 -0.13
N GLU A 383 13.29 -1.54 -1.32
CA GLU A 383 12.11 -2.34 -1.65
C GLU A 383 11.02 -2.26 -0.58
N GLU A 384 10.09 -1.32 -0.74
CA GLU A 384 8.92 -1.15 0.11
C GLU A 384 8.35 -2.54 0.44
N ARG A 385 8.66 -3.06 1.64
CA ARG A 385 8.04 -4.31 2.09
C ARG A 385 6.54 -4.06 1.95
N PRO A 386 5.80 -4.93 1.24
CA PRO A 386 4.42 -4.65 0.91
C PRO A 386 3.68 -4.41 2.22
N VAL A 387 3.20 -3.18 2.39
CA VAL A 387 2.43 -2.82 3.57
C VAL A 387 1.13 -3.59 3.45
N MET A 388 0.96 -4.59 4.31
CA MET A 388 -0.27 -5.35 4.40
C MET A 388 -1.26 -4.50 5.18
N THR A 389 -2.11 -3.76 4.47
CA THR A 389 -3.13 -2.90 5.06
C THR A 389 -4.50 -3.52 4.80
N MET A 390 -5.39 -3.50 5.80
CA MET A 390 -6.77 -3.95 5.63
C MET A 390 -7.66 -2.85 5.04
N ASP A 391 -7.30 -1.58 5.24
CA ASP A 391 -7.99 -0.44 4.64
C ASP A 391 -8.03 -0.54 3.11
N GLY A 392 -9.24 -0.54 2.56
CA GLY A 392 -9.48 -0.66 1.13
C GLY A 392 -9.52 -2.09 0.60
N VAL A 393 -9.45 -3.11 1.48
CA VAL A 393 -9.82 -4.48 1.12
C VAL A 393 -11.35 -4.56 1.00
N ARG A 394 -11.84 -4.98 -0.16
CA ARG A 394 -13.28 -5.15 -0.42
C ARG A 394 -13.59 -6.54 -0.91
N ILE A 395 -14.64 -7.14 -0.38
CA ILE A 395 -15.12 -8.47 -0.75
C ILE A 395 -16.53 -8.33 -1.33
N GLN A 396 -16.66 -8.69 -2.60
CA GLN A 396 -17.94 -8.77 -3.30
C GLN A 396 -18.43 -10.21 -3.29
N TRP A 397 -19.66 -10.44 -2.82
CA TRP A 397 -20.26 -11.75 -2.57
C TRP A 397 -21.39 -12.07 -3.53
N ALA A 398 -21.40 -13.25 -4.15
CA ALA A 398 -22.57 -13.68 -4.92
C ALA A 398 -23.83 -13.87 -4.03
N ASP A 399 -23.64 -14.28 -2.78
CA ASP A 399 -24.66 -14.26 -1.72
C ASP A 399 -23.99 -13.74 -0.44
N VAL A 400 -24.46 -12.62 0.09
CA VAL A 400 -23.85 -11.97 1.27
C VAL A 400 -23.92 -12.88 2.50
N ARG A 401 -24.90 -13.80 2.59
CA ARG A 401 -25.03 -14.76 3.70
C ARG A 401 -23.87 -15.75 3.76
N ASP A 402 -23.16 -15.94 2.66
CA ASP A 402 -21.96 -16.78 2.65
C ASP A 402 -20.87 -16.19 3.55
N ALA A 403 -20.89 -14.89 3.88
CA ALA A 403 -19.96 -14.29 4.84
C ALA A 403 -20.05 -14.91 6.25
N GLU A 404 -21.19 -15.52 6.61
CA GLU A 404 -21.42 -16.18 7.91
C GLU A 404 -20.63 -17.47 8.08
N TYR A 405 -20.07 -18.05 7.00
CA TYR A 405 -19.24 -19.25 7.11
C TYR A 405 -17.91 -19.00 7.84
N ALA A 406 -17.48 -17.73 7.96
CA ALA A 406 -16.32 -17.36 8.75
C ALA A 406 -16.73 -16.91 10.16
N GLU A 407 -15.97 -17.33 11.16
CA GLU A 407 -16.22 -16.98 12.56
C GLU A 407 -15.97 -15.49 12.84
N LYS A 408 -14.92 -14.91 12.25
CA LYS A 408 -14.53 -13.52 12.44
C LYS A 408 -13.89 -12.94 11.19
N TRP A 409 -14.27 -11.70 10.86
CA TRP A 409 -13.64 -10.88 9.84
C TRP A 409 -12.88 -9.71 10.48
N PRO A 410 -11.79 -9.21 9.88
CA PRO A 410 -11.21 -7.93 10.28
C PRO A 410 -12.20 -6.78 10.08
N GLU A 411 -12.25 -5.83 11.02
CA GLU A 411 -13.25 -4.74 11.03
C GLU A 411 -13.13 -3.79 9.82
N ALA A 412 -11.93 -3.63 9.28
CA ALA A 412 -11.65 -2.76 8.14
C ALA A 412 -12.04 -3.36 6.78
N VAL A 413 -12.46 -4.63 6.73
CA VAL A 413 -12.84 -5.30 5.48
C VAL A 413 -14.25 -4.91 5.08
N GLY A 414 -14.40 -4.32 3.89
CA GLY A 414 -15.71 -3.99 3.33
C GLY A 414 -16.37 -5.20 2.69
N HIS A 415 -17.65 -5.44 2.99
CA HIS A 415 -18.46 -6.47 2.35
C HIS A 415 -19.49 -5.81 1.43
N GLU A 416 -19.59 -6.29 0.20
CA GLU A 416 -20.48 -5.77 -0.84
C GLU A 416 -21.22 -6.93 -1.53
N GLU A 417 -22.42 -6.67 -2.04
CA GLU A 417 -23.13 -7.63 -2.88
C GLU A 417 -22.53 -7.63 -4.29
N MET A 418 -22.27 -8.82 -4.81
CA MET A 418 -21.92 -9.07 -6.19
C MET A 418 -23.24 -9.35 -6.92
N ASN A 419 -23.63 -8.49 -7.86
CA ASN A 419 -24.80 -8.72 -8.70
C ASN A 419 -24.77 -10.13 -9.34
N TYR A 420 -25.91 -10.63 -9.81
CA TYR A 420 -25.98 -11.96 -10.41
C TYR A 420 -25.15 -12.05 -11.71
N PHE A 421 -24.14 -12.93 -11.73
CA PHE A 421 -23.33 -13.21 -12.92
C PHE A 421 -23.24 -14.70 -13.20
N ARG A 422 -23.38 -15.06 -14.48
CA ARG A 422 -23.33 -16.48 -14.90
C ARG A 422 -21.93 -17.08 -14.77
N HIS A 423 -20.98 -16.65 -15.58
CA HIS A 423 -19.69 -17.35 -15.73
C HIS A 423 -18.45 -16.45 -15.75
N THR A 424 -18.64 -15.14 -15.66
CA THR A 424 -17.57 -14.15 -15.64
C THR A 424 -17.84 -13.22 -14.48
N ALA A 425 -16.89 -13.13 -13.55
CA ALA A 425 -17.01 -12.22 -12.41
C ALA A 425 -17.16 -10.76 -12.89
N PRO A 426 -17.79 -9.85 -12.13
CA PRO A 426 -17.83 -8.43 -12.48
C PRO A 426 -16.42 -7.83 -12.48
N HIS A 427 -16.29 -6.66 -13.10
CA HIS A 427 -15.07 -5.90 -12.90
C HIS A 427 -15.15 -5.22 -11.52
N PRO A 428 -14.15 -5.33 -10.65
CA PRO A 428 -14.19 -4.76 -9.29
C PRO A 428 -14.23 -3.22 -9.26
N SER A 429 -14.04 -2.56 -10.41
CA SER A 429 -14.23 -1.11 -10.56
C SER A 429 -15.56 -0.72 -11.21
N SER A 430 -16.34 -1.68 -11.72
CA SER A 430 -17.75 -1.36 -11.98
C SER A 430 -18.35 -1.27 -10.59
N GLY A 431 -18.58 -0.05 -10.11
CA GLY A 431 -19.32 0.16 -8.86
C GLY A 431 -20.63 -0.62 -8.87
N PRO A 432 -21.31 -0.72 -7.72
CA PRO A 432 -22.62 -1.34 -7.66
C PRO A 432 -23.46 -0.73 -8.79
N LYS A 433 -23.84 -1.55 -9.77
CA LYS A 433 -24.81 -1.05 -10.75
C LYS A 433 -26.04 -0.69 -9.92
N PRO A 434 -26.68 0.47 -10.18
CA PRO A 434 -27.96 0.74 -9.56
C PRO A 434 -28.82 -0.50 -9.77
N THR A 435 -29.25 -1.10 -8.65
CA THR A 435 -30.34 -2.08 -8.67
C THR A 435 -31.42 -1.44 -9.53
N LEU A 436 -31.78 -2.10 -10.63
CA LEU A 436 -32.88 -1.66 -11.49
C LEU A 436 -34.01 -1.27 -10.54
N THR A 437 -34.46 -0.01 -10.61
CA THR A 437 -35.62 0.39 -9.82
C THR A 437 -36.79 -0.50 -10.23
N GLU A 438 -37.74 -0.76 -9.32
CA GLU A 438 -38.92 -1.58 -9.64
C GLU A 438 -39.59 -1.12 -10.96
N GLU A 439 -39.55 0.18 -11.25
CA GLU A 439 -40.00 0.78 -12.52
C GLU A 439 -39.24 0.32 -13.77
N GLU A 440 -37.94 0.04 -13.68
CA GLU A 440 -37.14 -0.47 -14.80
C GLU A 440 -37.33 -1.99 -15.00
N GLU A 441 -37.64 -2.74 -13.93
CA GLU A 441 -38.05 -4.14 -14.03
C GLU A 441 -39.43 -4.25 -14.69
N GLU A 442 -40.40 -3.42 -14.28
CA GLU A 442 -41.74 -3.35 -14.90
C GLU A 442 -41.66 -2.99 -16.39
N GLN A 443 -40.84 -2.00 -16.77
CA GLN A 443 -40.64 -1.65 -18.19
C GLN A 443 -39.98 -2.77 -19.00
N MET A 444 -39.14 -3.61 -18.38
CA MET A 444 -38.53 -4.74 -19.08
C MET A 444 -39.53 -5.88 -19.27
N GLU A 445 -40.42 -6.11 -18.31
CA GLU A 445 -41.52 -7.09 -18.44
C GLU A 445 -42.57 -6.64 -19.47
N GLU A 446 -42.88 -5.34 -19.53
CA GLU A 446 -43.81 -4.76 -20.53
C GLU A 446 -43.24 -4.84 -21.96
N ASN A 447 -41.93 -4.63 -22.14
CA ASN A 447 -41.30 -4.77 -23.46
C ASN A 447 -41.19 -6.24 -23.94
N VAL A 448 -41.06 -7.21 -23.03
CA VAL A 448 -41.02 -8.64 -23.39
C VAL A 448 -42.41 -9.16 -23.81
N THR A 449 -43.49 -8.56 -23.31
CA THR A 449 -44.86 -8.94 -23.68
C THR A 449 -45.27 -8.39 -25.05
N LEU A 450 -44.79 -7.21 -25.45
CA LEU A 450 -45.11 -6.60 -26.76
C LEU A 450 -44.49 -7.33 -27.96
N ASP A 451 -43.34 -7.98 -27.82
CA ASP A 451 -42.70 -8.74 -28.91
C ASP A 451 -43.28 -10.17 -29.08
N GLY A 452 -44.15 -10.62 -28.16
CA GLY A 452 -44.75 -11.95 -28.17
C GLY A 452 -45.97 -12.13 -29.09
N GLU A 453 -46.65 -11.04 -29.49
CA GLU A 453 -47.92 -11.11 -30.23
C GLU A 453 -47.78 -10.99 -31.76
N VAL A 454 -46.57 -10.78 -32.31
CA VAL A 454 -46.39 -10.56 -33.77
C VAL A 454 -45.88 -11.81 -34.52
N GLY A 455 -45.74 -12.95 -33.84
CA GLY A 455 -45.01 -14.12 -34.38
C GLY A 455 -45.82 -15.37 -34.76
N GLU A 456 -47.16 -15.35 -34.72
CA GLU A 456 -47.97 -16.58 -34.83
C GLU A 456 -48.64 -16.83 -36.21
N GLU A 457 -48.18 -16.18 -37.29
CA GLU A 457 -48.84 -16.28 -38.62
C GLU A 457 -47.96 -16.83 -39.76
N SER A 458 -46.98 -17.70 -39.49
CA SER A 458 -46.10 -18.25 -40.54
C SER A 458 -45.61 -19.67 -40.27
N LYS A 459 -46.54 -20.62 -40.13
CA LYS A 459 -46.23 -22.06 -40.20
C LYS A 459 -47.36 -22.86 -40.87
N GLU A 460 -47.53 -22.67 -42.17
CA GLU A 460 -48.16 -23.67 -43.02
C GLU A 460 -47.38 -23.77 -44.35
N GLY A 461 -46.78 -24.95 -44.60
CA GLY A 461 -46.23 -25.29 -45.90
C GLY A 461 -44.78 -25.77 -45.90
N GLU A 462 -44.56 -27.04 -45.53
CA GLU A 462 -43.61 -27.91 -46.26
C GLU A 462 -43.78 -29.36 -45.79
N THR A 463 -44.71 -30.04 -46.45
CA THR A 463 -44.84 -31.50 -46.50
C THR A 463 -44.09 -32.06 -47.71
N GLU A 464 -43.61 -33.30 -47.55
CA GLU A 464 -43.24 -34.26 -48.59
C GLU A 464 -41.89 -34.10 -49.32
N ARG A 465 -40.91 -34.87 -48.84
CA ARG A 465 -40.15 -35.74 -49.75
C ARG A 465 -39.65 -37.00 -49.06
N GLU A 466 -40.26 -38.10 -49.46
CA GLU A 466 -39.85 -39.48 -49.24
C GLU A 466 -38.47 -39.75 -49.87
N GLY A 467 -37.74 -40.71 -49.29
CA GLY A 467 -36.42 -41.13 -49.72
C GLY A 467 -35.97 -42.37 -48.96
N GLU A 468 -36.67 -43.46 -49.25
CA GLU A 468 -36.32 -44.87 -49.04
C GLU A 468 -34.91 -45.18 -49.60
N GLU A 469 -34.05 -45.88 -48.85
CA GLU A 469 -33.15 -46.96 -49.31
C GLU A 469 -31.99 -47.22 -48.33
N GLY A 470 -31.72 -48.51 -48.06
CA GLY A 470 -30.35 -48.97 -47.83
C GLY A 470 -30.02 -49.57 -46.47
N ALA A 471 -30.66 -50.69 -46.13
CA ALA A 471 -30.06 -51.69 -45.25
C ALA A 471 -28.92 -52.40 -45.99
N ALA A 472 -27.70 -52.34 -45.45
CA ALA A 472 -26.60 -53.21 -45.85
C ALA A 472 -25.73 -53.53 -44.65
N GLU A 473 -25.85 -54.77 -44.20
CA GLU A 473 -24.90 -55.48 -43.33
C GLU A 473 -23.49 -55.40 -43.93
N ARG A 474 -22.50 -55.12 -43.08
CA ARG A 474 -21.10 -55.49 -43.33
C ARG A 474 -20.46 -55.91 -42.02
N GLU A 475 -20.47 -57.22 -41.81
CA GLU A 475 -19.44 -57.93 -41.07
C GLU A 475 -18.07 -57.66 -41.72
N GLY A 476 -17.01 -57.64 -40.90
CA GLY A 476 -15.67 -57.92 -41.38
C GLY A 476 -14.56 -56.97 -40.93
N GLU A 477 -13.63 -57.57 -40.19
CA GLU A 477 -12.17 -57.40 -40.30
C GLU A 477 -11.44 -56.47 -39.33
N ASP A 478 -10.93 -57.14 -38.30
CA ASP A 478 -9.71 -56.84 -37.56
C ASP A 478 -8.56 -56.39 -38.46
N GLN A 479 -8.01 -55.20 -38.19
CA GLN A 479 -6.63 -54.88 -38.54
C GLN A 479 -5.93 -54.18 -37.38
N GLU A 480 -5.17 -54.98 -36.65
CA GLU A 480 -4.04 -54.56 -35.81
C GLU A 480 -3.10 -53.66 -36.63
N LYS A 481 -2.90 -52.42 -36.17
CA LYS A 481 -1.83 -51.55 -36.67
C LYS A 481 -0.60 -51.65 -35.75
N PRO A 482 0.59 -51.94 -36.30
CA PRO A 482 1.82 -52.04 -35.51
C PRO A 482 2.40 -50.65 -35.18
N LEU A 483 2.90 -50.55 -33.95
CA LEU A 483 3.65 -49.41 -33.40
C LEU A 483 4.96 -49.14 -34.16
N PRO A 484 5.35 -47.88 -34.38
CA PRO A 484 6.65 -47.54 -34.94
C PRO A 484 7.77 -47.66 -33.90
N LYS A 485 8.77 -48.48 -34.22
CA LYS A 485 10.04 -48.63 -33.49
C LYS A 485 10.86 -47.34 -33.59
N GLN A 486 11.10 -46.66 -32.47
CA GLN A 486 12.19 -45.69 -32.36
C GLN A 486 13.36 -46.27 -31.57
N LYS A 487 14.48 -46.48 -32.28
CA LYS A 487 15.82 -46.68 -31.74
C LYS A 487 16.24 -45.45 -30.95
N ARG A 488 16.55 -45.61 -29.67
CA ARG A 488 17.59 -44.80 -29.00
C ARG A 488 18.50 -45.69 -28.16
N ARG A 489 19.77 -45.67 -28.57
CA ARG A 489 20.95 -46.18 -27.87
C ARG A 489 21.39 -45.18 -26.80
N ARG A 490 22.17 -45.71 -25.85
CA ARG A 490 23.02 -45.03 -24.82
C ARG A 490 22.21 -44.38 -23.69
N SER A 491 22.50 -44.64 -22.42
CA SER A 491 23.79 -44.91 -21.79
C SER A 491 23.61 -45.61 -20.44
N ASP A 492 24.36 -46.69 -20.23
CA ASP A 492 24.76 -47.15 -18.91
C ASP A 492 25.61 -46.07 -18.25
N LEU A 493 25.24 -45.69 -17.02
CA LEU A 493 26.12 -45.16 -15.98
C LEU A 493 25.38 -45.31 -14.65
N LEU A 494 25.56 -46.49 -14.06
CA LEU A 494 25.20 -46.78 -12.67
C LEU A 494 26.18 -46.02 -11.76
N GLY A 495 25.63 -45.18 -10.90
CA GLY A 495 26.35 -44.48 -9.84
C GLY A 495 25.41 -44.18 -8.69
N VAL A 496 24.99 -45.22 -7.98
CA VAL A 496 24.23 -45.11 -6.73
C VAL A 496 25.20 -44.70 -5.64
N ASN A 497 25.16 -43.43 -5.24
CA ASN A 497 25.85 -42.93 -4.06
C ASN A 497 24.78 -42.69 -2.98
N THR A 498 24.58 -43.67 -2.11
CA THR A 498 23.82 -43.54 -0.86
C THR A 498 24.69 -42.83 0.19
N PRO A 499 24.30 -41.66 0.72
CA PRO A 499 24.95 -41.12 1.90
C PRO A 499 24.52 -41.94 3.13
N ARG A 500 25.54 -42.51 3.79
CA ARG A 500 25.50 -43.16 5.09
C ARG A 500 25.02 -42.16 6.14
N VAL A 501 23.87 -42.43 6.74
CA VAL A 501 23.35 -41.71 7.91
C VAL A 501 24.25 -42.04 9.10
N GLU A 502 25.00 -41.05 9.59
CA GLU A 502 25.69 -41.11 10.87
C GLU A 502 24.64 -41.03 11.99
N GLN A 503 24.66 -42.04 12.85
CA GLN A 503 23.90 -42.06 14.10
C GLN A 503 24.58 -41.10 15.07
N GLU A 504 23.97 -39.92 15.27
CA GLU A 504 24.33 -39.07 16.41
C GLU A 504 23.67 -39.60 17.69
N SER A 505 24.55 -39.84 18.64
CA SER A 505 24.36 -40.28 20.01
C SER A 505 23.40 -39.36 20.77
N ARG A 506 22.34 -39.95 21.35
CA ARG A 506 21.58 -39.33 22.44
C ARG A 506 22.44 -39.29 23.72
N PRO A 507 22.57 -38.15 24.42
CA PRO A 507 23.01 -38.13 25.80
C PRO A 507 21.84 -38.50 26.73
N GLN A 508 22.14 -39.32 27.74
CA GLN A 508 21.27 -39.60 28.86
C GLN A 508 21.27 -38.41 29.83
N LEU A 509 20.07 -37.96 30.22
CA LEU A 509 19.75 -37.34 31.51
C LEU A 509 18.33 -37.74 31.89
#